data_AF-A0A522PNS1-F1
#
_entry.id   AF-A0A522PNS1-F1
#
_cell.length_a   1.000
_cell.length_b   1.000
_cell.length_c   1.000
_cell.angle_alpha   90.00
_cell.angle_beta   90.00
_cell.angle_gamma   90.00
#
_symmetry.space_group_name_H-M   'P 1'
#
loop_
_entity.id
_entity.type
_entity.pdbx_description
1 polymer ?
#
loop_
_entity_poly.entity_id
_entity_poly.type
_entity_poly.pdbx_seq_one_letter_code
_entity_poly.pdbx_strand_id
1 'polypeptide(L)'
;MLDHEEKFLFKEEILQLSNALSETGALDNVEDLLTDVITSPRFDSEVFTLERSLQVMLGVRTGSTLVGLLTVAPDVFDEVAEVRIPPEVHERLVAWRARFGLAIDNALNFLNNPDGIQGHNFATQVAHVDERRVLQGRLTLVRYNNEPQFFQADAQVYYGLIADLLERLGPHTDGDAIDGETLTRLKDAVALVERKAMPRPDRA
;
A
#
# COMPACT_ATOMS: atom_id res chain seq x y z
N MET A 1 -9.43 -16.31 -5.99
CA MET A 1 -10.41 -16.55 -7.09
C MET A 1 -11.78 -16.93 -6.53
N LEU A 2 -12.76 -16.06 -6.74
CA LEU A 2 -14.16 -16.21 -6.29
C LEU A 2 -14.88 -17.37 -7.02
N ASP A 3 -15.82 -18.03 -6.34
CA ASP A 3 -16.73 -19.00 -6.96
C ASP A 3 -17.84 -18.33 -7.80
N HIS A 4 -18.71 -19.13 -8.44
CA HIS A 4 -19.73 -18.58 -9.35
C HIS A 4 -20.78 -17.71 -8.64
N GLU A 5 -21.16 -18.05 -7.42
CA GLU A 5 -22.17 -17.33 -6.64
C GLU A 5 -21.56 -16.05 -6.06
N GLU A 6 -20.35 -16.14 -5.52
CA GLU A 6 -19.55 -15.00 -5.05
C GLU A 6 -19.28 -14.00 -6.17
N LYS A 7 -18.92 -14.47 -7.37
CA LYS A 7 -18.77 -13.60 -8.55
C LYS A 7 -20.07 -12.89 -8.91
N PHE A 8 -21.21 -13.58 -8.86
CA PHE A 8 -22.48 -12.94 -9.18
C PHE A 8 -22.79 -11.79 -8.20
N LEU A 9 -22.68 -12.06 -6.89
CA LEU A 9 -22.91 -11.06 -5.85
C LEU A 9 -21.92 -9.89 -5.95
N PHE A 10 -20.64 -10.18 -6.17
CA PHE A 10 -19.62 -9.17 -6.38
C PHE A 10 -20.00 -8.23 -7.54
N LYS A 11 -20.38 -8.79 -8.70
CA LYS A 11 -20.77 -7.97 -9.86
C LYS A 11 -22.00 -7.10 -9.58
N GLU A 12 -22.98 -7.60 -8.83
CA GLU A 12 -24.15 -6.80 -8.40
C GLU A 12 -23.75 -5.65 -7.48
N GLU A 13 -22.85 -5.89 -6.52
CA GLU A 13 -22.35 -4.87 -5.60
C GLU A 13 -21.54 -3.79 -6.33
N ILE A 14 -20.68 -4.17 -7.28
CA ILE A 14 -19.91 -3.22 -8.09
C ILE A 14 -20.84 -2.38 -8.98
N LEU A 15 -21.90 -2.98 -9.53
CA LEU A 15 -22.88 -2.24 -10.31
C LEU A 15 -23.63 -1.22 -9.45
N GLN A 16 -24.03 -1.61 -8.23
CA GLN A 16 -24.66 -0.69 -7.27
C GLN A 16 -23.73 0.45 -6.86
N LEU A 17 -22.46 0.12 -6.57
CA LEU A 17 -21.42 1.11 -6.27
C LEU A 17 -21.22 2.09 -7.43
N SER A 18 -21.14 1.57 -8.65
CA SER A 18 -20.99 2.39 -9.85
C SER A 18 -22.14 3.38 -10.03
N ASN A 19 -23.37 2.99 -9.72
CA ASN A 19 -24.52 3.88 -9.82
C ASN A 19 -24.41 5.05 -8.81
N ALA A 20 -24.03 4.77 -7.57
CA ALA A 20 -23.84 5.81 -6.55
C ALA A 20 -22.68 6.75 -6.90
N LEU A 21 -21.57 6.20 -7.42
CA LEU A 21 -20.42 7.00 -7.86
C LEU A 21 -20.71 7.83 -9.11
N SER A 22 -21.74 7.48 -9.89
CA SER A 22 -22.17 8.26 -11.05
C SER A 22 -23.03 9.47 -10.66
N GLU A 23 -23.39 9.62 -9.38
CA GLU A 23 -24.07 10.82 -8.90
C GLU A 23 -23.16 12.05 -8.98
N THR A 24 -23.74 13.20 -9.30
CA THR A 24 -22.98 14.44 -9.54
C THR A 24 -22.09 14.79 -8.34
N GLY A 25 -20.78 14.86 -8.58
CA GLY A 25 -19.78 15.21 -7.57
C GLY A 25 -19.39 14.09 -6.62
N ALA A 26 -20.00 12.89 -6.70
CA ALA A 26 -19.67 11.77 -5.82
C ALA A 26 -18.20 11.34 -5.97
N LEU A 27 -17.70 11.25 -7.20
CA LEU A 27 -16.30 10.89 -7.47
C LEU A 27 -15.32 11.86 -6.81
N ASP A 28 -15.51 13.16 -7.02
CA ASP A 28 -14.60 14.17 -6.49
C ASP A 28 -14.65 14.23 -4.95
N ASN A 29 -15.86 14.16 -4.37
CA ASN A 29 -16.01 14.13 -2.92
C ASN A 29 -15.30 12.91 -2.28
N VAL A 30 -15.40 11.74 -2.90
CA VAL A 30 -14.71 10.53 -2.42
C VAL A 30 -13.20 10.68 -2.56
N GLU A 31 -12.71 11.24 -3.66
CA GLU A 31 -11.28 11.46 -3.86
C GLU A 31 -10.70 12.45 -2.85
N ASP A 32 -11.43 13.52 -2.57
CA ASP A 32 -11.06 14.51 -1.56
C ASP A 32 -10.97 13.85 -0.18
N LEU A 33 -11.99 13.08 0.22
CA LEU A 33 -11.97 12.34 1.49
C LEU A 33 -10.76 11.38 1.58
N LEU A 34 -10.51 10.58 0.54
CA LEU A 34 -9.39 9.64 0.55
C LEU A 34 -8.03 10.35 0.62
N THR A 35 -7.93 11.51 -0.02
CA THR A 35 -6.73 12.36 0.01
C THR A 35 -6.54 13.03 1.38
N ASP A 36 -7.61 13.53 1.99
CA ASP A 36 -7.58 14.11 3.33
C ASP A 36 -7.15 13.06 4.36
N VAL A 37 -7.73 11.86 4.29
CA VAL A 37 -7.35 10.75 5.17
C VAL A 37 -5.86 10.44 5.02
N ILE A 38 -5.37 10.17 3.81
CA ILE A 38 -3.97 9.74 3.61
C ILE A 38 -2.93 10.79 4.02
N THR A 39 -3.31 12.06 3.97
CA THR A 39 -2.44 13.18 4.33
C THR A 39 -2.59 13.62 5.78
N SER A 40 -3.56 13.04 6.51
CA SER A 40 -3.87 13.45 7.87
C SER A 40 -2.75 13.09 8.86
N PRO A 41 -2.40 14.01 9.78
CA PRO A 41 -1.51 13.69 10.90
C PRO A 41 -2.16 12.69 11.89
N ARG A 42 -3.47 12.45 11.78
CA ARG A 42 -4.25 11.50 12.60
C ARG A 42 -4.77 10.32 11.79
N PHE A 43 -4.05 9.93 10.75
CA PHE A 43 -4.40 8.86 9.80
C PHE A 43 -5.08 7.64 10.45
N ASP A 44 -4.51 7.06 11.51
CA ASP A 44 -5.07 5.84 12.11
C ASP A 44 -6.50 6.04 12.64
N SER A 45 -6.77 7.18 13.26
CA SER A 45 -8.11 7.51 13.73
C SER A 45 -9.09 7.80 12.59
N GLU A 46 -8.60 8.38 11.49
CA GLU A 46 -9.45 8.72 10.35
C GLU A 46 -9.76 7.50 9.51
N VAL A 47 -8.79 6.60 9.30
CA VAL A 47 -9.00 5.29 8.67
C VAL A 47 -10.00 4.46 9.47
N PHE A 48 -9.93 4.47 10.80
CA PHE A 48 -10.93 3.79 11.65
C PHE A 48 -12.36 4.28 11.39
N THR A 49 -12.53 5.54 11.00
CA THR A 49 -13.84 6.14 10.68
C THR A 49 -14.15 6.19 9.19
N LEU A 50 -13.22 5.81 8.32
CA LEU A 50 -13.33 5.97 6.86
C LEU A 50 -14.56 5.28 6.30
N GLU A 51 -14.81 4.03 6.74
CA GLU A 51 -16.00 3.29 6.32
C GLU A 51 -17.27 4.05 6.67
N ARG A 52 -17.37 4.58 7.89
CA ARG A 52 -18.53 5.35 8.32
C ARG A 52 -18.70 6.64 7.51
N SER A 53 -17.62 7.34 7.20
CA SER A 53 -17.66 8.54 6.34
C SER A 53 -18.18 8.20 4.94
N LEU A 54 -17.69 7.12 4.34
CA LEU A 54 -18.14 6.66 3.03
C LEU A 54 -19.60 6.16 3.05
N GLN A 55 -20.03 5.52 4.14
CA GLN A 55 -21.43 5.13 4.33
C GLN A 55 -22.37 6.33 4.41
N VAL A 56 -21.94 7.44 5.02
CA VAL A 56 -22.71 8.69 5.05
C VAL A 56 -22.80 9.31 3.66
N MET A 57 -21.72 9.24 2.87
CA MET A 57 -21.65 9.85 1.54
C MET A 57 -22.39 9.06 0.47
N LEU A 58 -22.23 7.73 0.45
CA LEU A 58 -22.70 6.85 -0.64
C LEU A 58 -23.86 5.94 -0.23
N GLY A 59 -24.23 5.96 1.05
CA GLY A 59 -25.14 4.99 1.66
C GLY A 59 -24.43 3.79 2.27
N VAL A 60 -25.06 3.15 3.25
CA VAL A 60 -24.44 2.12 4.11
C VAL A 60 -23.81 0.99 3.30
N ARG A 61 -24.57 0.39 2.38
CA ARG A 61 -24.07 -0.73 1.58
C ARG A 61 -22.90 -0.29 0.70
N THR A 62 -23.10 0.79 -0.06
CA THR A 62 -22.14 1.26 -1.04
C THR A 62 -20.83 1.74 -0.44
N GLY A 63 -20.91 2.42 0.71
CA GLY A 63 -19.72 2.86 1.46
C GLY A 63 -18.88 1.68 1.93
N SER A 64 -19.52 0.64 2.49
CA SER A 64 -18.83 -0.61 2.87
C SER A 64 -18.25 -1.33 1.65
N THR A 65 -18.99 -1.43 0.55
CA THR A 65 -18.51 -2.03 -0.71
C THR A 65 -17.26 -1.29 -1.22
N LEU A 66 -17.22 0.03 -1.18
CA LEU A 66 -16.05 0.80 -1.62
C LEU A 66 -14.83 0.53 -0.75
N VAL A 67 -14.97 0.50 0.58
CA VAL A 67 -13.84 0.17 1.47
C VAL A 67 -13.33 -1.24 1.17
N GLY A 68 -14.23 -2.22 1.10
CA GLY A 68 -13.87 -3.60 0.77
C GLY A 68 -13.17 -3.70 -0.59
N LEU A 69 -13.63 -2.95 -1.58
CA LEU A 69 -13.04 -2.94 -2.92
C LEU A 69 -11.64 -2.32 -2.94
N LEU A 70 -11.38 -1.28 -2.14
CA LEU A 70 -10.06 -0.65 -2.05
C LEU A 70 -9.01 -1.57 -1.38
N THR A 71 -9.45 -2.48 -0.51
CA THR A 71 -8.58 -3.36 0.29
C THR A 71 -8.56 -4.82 -0.17
N VAL A 72 -9.44 -5.23 -1.10
CA VAL A 72 -9.48 -6.61 -1.60
C VAL A 72 -8.21 -6.99 -2.37
N ALA A 73 -7.91 -8.28 -2.43
CA ALA A 73 -6.78 -8.81 -3.20
C ALA A 73 -6.82 -8.36 -4.69
N PRO A 74 -5.67 -8.10 -5.33
CA PRO A 74 -5.63 -7.60 -6.72
C PRO A 74 -6.38 -8.49 -7.72
N ASP A 75 -6.29 -9.82 -7.59
CA ASP A 75 -6.95 -10.79 -8.46
C ASP A 75 -8.47 -10.70 -8.40
N VAL A 76 -9.02 -10.35 -7.22
CA VAL A 76 -10.46 -10.12 -7.05
C VAL A 76 -10.86 -8.76 -7.60
N PHE A 77 -10.01 -7.74 -7.45
CA PHE A 77 -10.29 -6.41 -8.00
C PHE A 77 -10.32 -6.41 -9.54
N ASP A 78 -9.50 -7.24 -10.20
CA ASP A 78 -9.50 -7.36 -11.66
C ASP A 78 -10.88 -7.78 -12.23
N GLU A 79 -11.73 -8.45 -11.43
CA GLU A 79 -13.10 -8.82 -11.82
C GLU A 79 -14.01 -7.58 -12.02
N VAL A 80 -13.63 -6.38 -11.55
CA VAL A 80 -14.36 -5.13 -11.80
C VAL A 80 -14.45 -4.82 -13.29
N ALA A 81 -13.41 -5.15 -14.06
CA ALA A 81 -13.39 -4.94 -15.52
C ALA A 81 -14.52 -5.71 -16.24
N GLU A 82 -15.00 -6.82 -15.64
CA GLU A 82 -16.08 -7.64 -16.19
C GLU A 82 -17.48 -7.05 -15.95
N VAL A 83 -17.62 -6.02 -15.11
CA VAL A 83 -18.93 -5.46 -14.68
C VAL A 83 -19.49 -4.42 -15.66
N ARG A 84 -18.73 -3.99 -16.68
CA ARG A 84 -19.15 -3.00 -17.70
C ARG A 84 -19.75 -1.72 -17.09
N ILE A 85 -19.04 -1.14 -16.11
CA ILE A 85 -19.37 0.15 -15.50
C ILE A 85 -18.92 1.32 -16.38
N PRO A 86 -19.38 2.56 -16.14
CA PRO A 86 -18.92 3.74 -16.86
C PRO A 86 -17.39 3.90 -16.78
N PRO A 87 -16.70 4.26 -17.88
CA PRO A 87 -15.22 4.33 -17.91
C PRO A 87 -14.62 5.26 -16.86
N GLU A 88 -15.23 6.41 -16.61
CA GLU A 88 -14.74 7.38 -15.62
C GLU A 88 -14.75 6.80 -14.20
N VAL A 89 -15.81 6.07 -13.82
CA VAL A 89 -15.90 5.40 -12.52
C VAL A 89 -14.83 4.31 -12.42
N HIS A 90 -14.67 3.51 -13.47
CA HIS A 90 -13.63 2.47 -13.51
C HIS A 90 -12.22 3.06 -13.33
N GLU A 91 -11.89 4.12 -14.07
CA GLU A 91 -10.60 4.81 -13.98
C GLU A 91 -10.34 5.35 -12.57
N ARG A 92 -11.35 5.98 -11.94
CA ARG A 92 -11.24 6.47 -10.56
C ARG A 92 -11.04 5.33 -9.56
N LEU A 93 -11.79 4.24 -9.67
CA LEU A 93 -11.64 3.07 -8.78
C LEU A 93 -10.22 2.47 -8.88
N VAL A 94 -9.70 2.31 -10.10
CA VAL A 94 -8.32 1.84 -10.34
C VAL A 94 -7.31 2.80 -9.72
N ALA A 95 -7.47 4.11 -9.94
CA ALA A 95 -6.56 5.13 -9.41
C ALA A 95 -6.58 5.19 -7.88
N TRP A 96 -7.77 5.15 -7.26
CA TRP A 96 -7.91 5.16 -5.81
C TRP A 96 -7.33 3.91 -5.17
N ARG A 97 -7.58 2.74 -5.74
CA ARG A 97 -6.99 1.50 -5.25
C ARG A 97 -5.45 1.55 -5.31
N ALA A 98 -4.90 2.02 -6.43
CA ALA A 98 -3.45 2.15 -6.59
C ALA A 98 -2.82 3.15 -5.60
N ARG A 99 -3.50 4.27 -5.33
CA ARG A 99 -2.99 5.34 -4.46
C ARG A 99 -3.21 5.09 -2.96
N PHE A 100 -4.36 4.55 -2.59
CA PHE A 100 -4.83 4.55 -1.21
C PHE A 100 -5.03 3.14 -0.63
N GLY A 101 -5.33 2.15 -1.48
CA GLY A 101 -5.77 0.82 -1.05
C GLY A 101 -4.82 0.13 -0.07
N LEU A 102 -3.52 0.13 -0.36
CA LEU A 102 -2.51 -0.49 0.50
C LEU A 102 -2.41 0.18 1.87
N ALA A 103 -2.44 1.51 1.91
CA ALA A 103 -2.30 2.25 3.15
C ALA A 103 -3.53 2.06 4.06
N ILE A 104 -4.72 2.05 3.46
CA ILE A 104 -5.98 1.80 4.17
C ILE A 104 -6.01 0.36 4.70
N ASP A 105 -5.68 -0.63 3.86
CA ASP A 105 -5.64 -2.04 4.25
C ASP A 105 -4.66 -2.29 5.41
N ASN A 106 -3.46 -1.73 5.32
CA ASN A 106 -2.45 -1.83 6.38
C ASN A 106 -2.94 -1.23 7.72
N ALA A 107 -3.56 -0.05 7.68
CA ALA A 107 -4.07 0.58 8.90
C ALA A 107 -5.26 -0.19 9.50
N LEU A 108 -6.18 -0.69 8.67
CA LEU A 108 -7.29 -1.52 9.16
C LEU A 108 -6.80 -2.83 9.76
N ASN A 109 -5.82 -3.49 9.15
CA ASN A 109 -5.21 -4.70 9.70
C ASN A 109 -4.49 -4.43 11.04
N PHE A 110 -3.77 -3.30 11.16
CA PHE A 110 -3.15 -2.89 12.42
C PHE A 110 -4.17 -2.65 13.54
N LEU A 111 -5.24 -1.90 13.24
CA LEU A 111 -6.25 -1.54 14.23
C LEU A 111 -7.07 -2.75 14.70
N ASN A 112 -7.31 -3.72 13.81
CA ASN A 112 -8.05 -4.94 14.14
C ASN A 112 -7.19 -5.97 14.90
N ASN A 113 -5.86 -5.90 14.78
CA ASN A 113 -4.94 -6.79 15.48
C ASN A 113 -3.62 -6.09 15.82
N PRO A 114 -3.61 -5.22 16.86
CA PRO A 114 -2.41 -4.45 17.22
C PRO A 114 -1.22 -5.34 17.63
N ASP A 115 -1.49 -6.55 18.12
CA ASP A 115 -0.48 -7.57 18.46
C ASP A 115 -0.04 -8.43 17.24
N GLY A 116 -0.83 -8.43 16.15
CA GLY A 116 -0.65 -9.29 14.97
C GLY A 116 0.42 -8.85 13.97
N ILE A 117 0.93 -7.61 14.08
CA ILE A 117 2.08 -7.16 13.29
C ILE A 117 3.37 -7.90 13.65
N GLN A 118 3.41 -8.64 14.78
CA GLN A 118 4.52 -9.56 15.04
C GLN A 118 4.60 -10.74 14.06
N GLY A 119 3.58 -10.95 13.21
CA GLY A 119 3.53 -12.03 12.22
C GLY A 119 3.60 -11.59 10.75
N HIS A 120 3.43 -10.30 10.44
CA HIS A 120 3.45 -9.78 9.07
C HIS A 120 4.64 -8.84 8.87
N ASN A 121 5.80 -9.44 8.59
CA ASN A 121 6.98 -8.69 8.14
C ASN A 121 6.65 -7.95 6.83
N PHE A 122 7.29 -6.81 6.62
CA PHE A 122 7.32 -6.03 5.37
C PHE A 122 7.59 -6.90 4.12
N ALA A 123 8.18 -8.09 4.30
CA ALA A 123 8.35 -9.13 3.29
C ALA A 123 7.05 -9.53 2.57
N THR A 124 5.91 -9.56 3.27
CA THR A 124 4.59 -9.87 2.66
C THR A 124 4.11 -8.74 1.74
N GLN A 125 4.61 -7.52 1.96
CA GLN A 125 4.22 -6.31 1.22
C GLN A 125 5.06 -6.09 -0.06
N VAL A 126 6.26 -6.68 -0.13
CA VAL A 126 7.10 -6.69 -1.36
C VAL A 126 6.83 -7.94 -2.22
N ALA A 127 6.51 -9.09 -1.60
CA ALA A 127 6.31 -10.37 -2.29
C ALA A 127 5.03 -10.46 -3.14
N HIS A 128 4.16 -9.43 -3.15
CA HIS A 128 3.01 -9.36 -4.05
C HIS A 128 3.36 -8.95 -5.49
N VAL A 129 4.65 -8.83 -5.86
CA VAL A 129 5.05 -8.38 -7.21
C VAL A 129 6.12 -9.29 -7.80
N ASP A 130 5.69 -10.43 -8.34
CA ASP A 130 6.51 -11.11 -9.36
C ASP A 130 6.32 -10.49 -10.75
N GLU A 131 5.23 -9.76 -11.02
CA GLU A 131 5.10 -9.02 -12.27
C GLU A 131 4.30 -7.72 -12.11
N ARG A 132 4.94 -6.60 -12.50
CA ARG A 132 4.39 -5.26 -12.81
C ARG A 132 4.45 -4.20 -11.69
N ARG A 133 5.56 -3.46 -11.75
CA ARG A 133 5.71 -2.01 -11.56
C ARG A 133 4.54 -1.27 -10.87
N VAL A 134 4.67 -1.01 -9.57
CA VAL A 134 4.37 0.33 -9.03
C VAL A 134 5.23 0.62 -7.79
N LEU A 135 5.70 1.86 -7.68
CA LEU A 135 6.37 2.43 -6.50
C LEU A 135 5.36 2.68 -5.36
N GLN A 136 4.59 1.65 -5.00
CA GLN A 136 3.46 1.70 -4.05
C GLN A 136 3.90 1.68 -2.57
N GLY A 137 5.20 1.75 -2.28
CA GLY A 137 5.77 1.77 -0.92
C GLY A 137 6.31 3.13 -0.44
N ARG A 138 6.20 4.20 -1.24
CA ARG A 138 6.80 5.51 -0.89
C ARG A 138 6.09 6.24 0.26
N LEU A 139 4.79 6.00 0.46
CA LEU A 139 4.02 6.55 1.60
C LEU A 139 4.27 5.76 2.90
N THR A 140 4.51 4.45 2.78
CA THR A 140 4.85 3.53 3.87
C THR A 140 6.23 3.85 4.47
N LEU A 141 7.24 4.04 3.62
CA LEU A 141 8.64 4.36 4.01
C LEU A 141 8.79 5.61 4.91
N VAL A 142 7.92 6.62 4.77
CA VAL A 142 8.02 7.88 5.51
C VAL A 142 7.50 7.74 6.95
N ARG A 143 6.55 6.83 7.21
CA ARG A 143 5.91 6.68 8.53
C ARG A 143 6.67 5.69 9.43
N TYR A 144 7.20 4.60 8.88
CA TYR A 144 7.95 3.58 9.65
C TYR A 144 9.37 4.00 10.06
N ASN A 145 9.93 5.06 9.46
CA ASN A 145 11.28 5.53 9.76
C ASN A 145 11.37 6.35 11.07
N ASN A 146 10.24 6.82 11.61
CA ASN A 146 10.22 7.68 12.80
C ASN A 146 10.20 6.91 14.13
N GLU A 147 9.99 5.60 14.11
CA GLU A 147 9.98 4.73 15.30
C GLU A 147 11.03 3.61 15.18
N PRO A 148 12.12 3.64 15.98
CA PRO A 148 13.26 2.73 15.82
C PRO A 148 12.91 1.24 15.92
N GLN A 149 11.87 0.87 16.67
CA GLN A 149 11.42 -0.52 16.79
C GLN A 149 10.98 -1.14 15.46
N PHE A 150 10.30 -0.37 14.61
CA PHE A 150 9.79 -0.88 13.33
C PHE A 150 10.88 -0.92 12.26
N PHE A 151 11.80 0.04 12.28
CA PHE A 151 12.98 0.02 11.41
C PHE A 151 13.85 -1.22 11.65
N GLN A 152 13.94 -1.70 12.90
CA GLN A 152 14.70 -2.90 13.25
C GLN A 152 14.00 -4.20 12.85
N ALA A 153 12.67 -4.28 13.03
CA ALA A 153 11.90 -5.48 12.70
C ALA A 153 11.97 -5.82 11.19
N ASP A 154 11.98 -4.81 10.33
CA ASP A 154 11.99 -4.97 8.88
C ASP A 154 13.35 -4.73 8.22
N ALA A 155 14.43 -4.65 9.02
CA ALA A 155 15.78 -4.32 8.55
C ALA A 155 16.24 -5.19 7.37
N GLN A 156 15.95 -6.49 7.40
CA GLN A 156 16.28 -7.41 6.31
C GLN A 156 15.66 -7.00 4.97
N VAL A 157 14.43 -6.50 4.99
CA VAL A 157 13.73 -6.14 3.76
C VAL A 157 14.18 -4.79 3.23
N TYR A 158 14.48 -3.83 4.12
CA TYR A 158 15.12 -2.59 3.72
C TYR A 158 16.49 -2.83 3.07
N TYR A 159 17.31 -3.73 3.61
CA TYR A 159 18.58 -4.11 2.98
C TYR A 159 18.38 -4.78 1.61
N GLY A 160 17.37 -5.66 1.47
CA GLY A 160 17.02 -6.26 0.18
C GLY A 160 16.59 -5.24 -0.86
N LEU A 161 15.67 -4.32 -0.51
CA LEU A 161 15.23 -3.26 -1.40
C LEU A 161 16.38 -2.33 -1.82
N ILE A 162 17.27 -1.99 -0.89
CA ILE A 162 18.46 -1.19 -1.21
C ILE A 162 19.35 -1.92 -2.21
N ALA A 163 19.57 -3.23 -2.04
CA ALA A 163 20.33 -4.04 -2.99
C ALA A 163 19.66 -4.05 -4.37
N ASP A 164 18.37 -4.34 -4.45
CA ASP A 164 17.61 -4.36 -5.71
C ASP A 164 17.64 -3.03 -6.46
N LEU A 165 17.52 -1.92 -5.71
CA LEU A 165 17.58 -0.57 -6.29
C LEU A 165 18.98 -0.27 -6.84
N LEU A 166 20.03 -0.60 -6.10
CA LEU A 166 21.41 -0.39 -6.55
C LEU A 166 21.75 -1.24 -7.77
N GLU A 167 21.32 -2.50 -7.79
CA GLU A 167 21.50 -3.42 -8.93
C GLU A 167 20.78 -2.94 -10.19
N ARG A 168 19.55 -2.41 -10.04
CA ARG A 168 18.78 -1.86 -11.17
C ARG A 168 19.28 -0.51 -11.65
N LEU A 169 19.81 0.32 -10.75
CA LEU A 169 20.36 1.64 -11.11
C LEU A 169 21.68 1.50 -11.87
N GLY A 170 22.55 0.56 -11.48
CA GLY A 170 23.90 0.40 -12.05
C GLY A 170 23.96 0.43 -13.59
N PRO A 171 23.14 -0.34 -14.32
CA PRO A 171 23.12 -0.33 -15.78
C PRO A 171 22.67 0.98 -16.43
N HIS A 172 22.02 1.88 -15.67
CA HIS A 172 21.43 3.13 -16.14
C HIS A 172 22.18 4.38 -15.65
N THR A 173 23.25 4.21 -14.88
CA THR A 173 24.06 5.31 -14.33
C THR A 173 25.46 5.30 -14.92
N ASP A 174 26.05 6.48 -15.11
CA ASP A 174 27.42 6.67 -15.55
C ASP A 174 28.30 7.24 -14.43
N GLY A 175 29.57 7.53 -14.72
CA GLY A 175 30.55 8.01 -13.75
C GLY A 175 30.20 9.35 -13.09
N ASP A 176 29.29 10.12 -13.68
CA ASP A 176 28.85 11.43 -13.18
C ASP A 176 27.52 11.34 -12.40
N ALA A 177 26.85 10.19 -12.43
CA ALA A 177 25.57 9.98 -11.75
C ALA A 177 25.67 9.89 -10.21
N ILE A 178 26.86 9.63 -9.68
CA ILE A 178 27.13 9.54 -8.23
C ILE A 178 28.38 10.37 -7.91
N ASP A 179 28.21 11.42 -7.10
CA ASP A 179 29.33 12.20 -6.62
C ASP A 179 30.20 11.43 -5.60
N GLY A 180 31.46 11.86 -5.44
CA GLY A 180 32.42 11.18 -4.58
C GLY A 180 32.04 11.17 -3.09
N GLU A 181 31.26 12.15 -2.63
CA GLU A 181 30.78 12.21 -1.24
C GLU A 181 29.73 11.12 -0.99
N THR A 182 28.75 11.01 -1.89
CA THR A 182 27.69 10.01 -1.88
C THR A 182 28.28 8.61 -1.96
N LEU A 183 29.27 8.39 -2.83
CA LEU A 183 29.97 7.11 -2.92
C LEU A 183 30.70 6.75 -1.62
N THR A 184 31.30 7.73 -0.95
CA THR A 184 31.97 7.51 0.35
C THR A 184 30.96 7.13 1.43
N ARG A 185 29.84 7.84 1.50
CA ARG A 185 28.76 7.53 2.46
C ARG A 185 28.17 6.14 2.25
N LEU A 186 28.01 5.70 0.99
CA LEU A 186 27.57 4.35 0.68
C LEU A 186 28.56 3.29 1.17
N LYS A 187 29.87 3.50 0.96
CA LYS A 187 30.91 2.60 1.46
C LYS A 187 30.90 2.50 2.99
N ASP A 188 30.77 3.63 3.68
CA ASP A 188 30.70 3.67 5.14
C ASP A 188 29.46 2.93 5.67
N ALA A 189 28.33 3.08 4.99
CA ALA A 189 27.09 2.38 5.32
C ALA A 189 27.26 0.86 5.13
N VAL A 190 27.83 0.40 4.02
CA VAL A 190 28.12 -1.02 3.78
C VAL A 190 29.07 -1.57 4.86
N ALA A 191 30.15 -0.85 5.19
CA ALA A 191 31.07 -1.26 6.26
C ALA A 191 30.41 -1.33 7.64
N LEU A 192 29.40 -0.50 7.91
CA LEU A 192 28.58 -0.62 9.12
C LEU A 192 27.73 -1.90 9.10
N VAL A 193 27.11 -2.23 7.97
CA VAL A 193 26.32 -3.45 7.79
C VAL A 193 27.18 -4.69 7.98
N GLU A 194 28.36 -4.73 7.35
CA GLU A 194 29.32 -5.85 7.48
C GLU A 194 29.73 -6.09 8.94
N ARG A 195 30.05 -5.01 9.68
CA ARG A 195 30.38 -5.10 11.12
C ARG A 195 29.22 -5.63 11.97
N LYS A 196 27.97 -5.38 11.56
CA LYS A 196 26.77 -5.85 12.25
C LYS A 196 26.39 -7.27 11.88
N ALA A 197 26.71 -7.71 10.66
CA ALA A 197 26.45 -9.05 10.15
C ALA A 197 27.46 -10.09 10.65
N MET A 198 28.65 -9.67 11.11
CA MET A 198 29.60 -10.58 11.74
C MET A 198 29.04 -11.15 13.06
N PRO A 199 29.05 -12.49 13.25
CA PRO A 199 28.64 -13.09 14.51
C PRO A 199 29.55 -12.59 15.64
N ARG A 200 28.95 -12.16 16.75
CA ARG A 200 29.72 -11.85 17.96
C ARG A 200 30.34 -13.16 18.45
N PRO A 201 31.66 -13.22 18.74
CA PRO A 201 32.22 -14.39 19.40
C PRO A 201 31.52 -14.56 20.76
N ASP A 202 30.98 -15.76 20.98
CA ASP A 202 30.25 -16.12 22.19
C ASP A 202 31.03 -15.70 23.43
N ARG A 203 30.37 -14.93 24.30
CA ARG A 203 30.82 -14.75 25.67
C ARG A 203 30.59 -16.07 26.40
N ALA A 204 31.59 -16.94 26.36
CA ALA A 204 31.76 -18.04 27.31
C ALA A 204 31.99 -17.52 28.73
#